data_AF-A0A9D6NE37-F1
#
_entry.id   AF-A0A9D6NE37-F1
#
_cell.length_a   1.000
_cell.length_b   1.000
_cell.length_c   1.000
_cell.angle_alpha   90.00
_cell.angle_beta   90.00
_cell.angle_gamma   90.00
#
_symmetry.space_group_name_H-M   'P 1'
#
loop_
_entity.id
_entity.type
_entity.pdbx_description
1 polymer ?
#
loop_
_entity_poly.entity_id
_entity_poly.type
_entity_poly.pdbx_seq_one_letter_code
_entity_poly.pdbx_strand_id
1 'polypeptide(L)'
;MKPYLRMPPSPVDVNFRMAYVGTVSLTDQYGEGLVTRRYAATPSEGADDVLHGMMADVRNAVRRNPQLRVGVVQDGAREMWNLVRSALKQAAVPHWLEAIDRYHLNERLGKVLRIIEPNPDARTPQLRSWHDELDTDDSTIDRVEALINSGIQRCRRKDDLAVLQENATFISNNKDRIATSHCERQAFRSGVALPRGPVDT
;
A
#
# COMPACT_ATOMS: atom_id res chain seq x y z
N MET A 1 -13.29 -43.02 -40.20
CA MET A 1 -13.17 -42.15 -38.99
C MET A 1 -13.23 -40.71 -39.44
N LYS A 2 -14.14 -39.90 -38.87
CA LYS A 2 -14.10 -38.43 -39.08
C LYS A 2 -13.12 -37.82 -38.05
N PRO A 3 -12.25 -36.87 -38.43
CA PRO A 3 -11.32 -36.24 -37.50
C PRO A 3 -12.07 -35.43 -36.45
N TYR A 4 -11.67 -35.55 -35.18
CA TYR A 4 -12.16 -34.70 -34.10
C TYR A 4 -11.63 -33.27 -34.31
N LEU A 5 -12.54 -32.33 -34.54
CA LEU A 5 -12.25 -30.89 -34.61
C LEU A 5 -12.35 -30.31 -33.20
N ARG A 6 -11.20 -29.91 -32.64
CA ARG A 6 -11.13 -29.30 -31.31
C ARG A 6 -11.78 -27.91 -31.36
N MET A 7 -12.96 -27.76 -30.77
CA MET A 7 -13.59 -26.46 -30.57
C MET A 7 -13.09 -25.84 -29.26
N PRO A 8 -12.74 -24.54 -29.25
CA PRO A 8 -12.42 -23.85 -27.99
C PRO A 8 -13.67 -23.85 -27.09
N PRO A 9 -13.51 -24.09 -25.78
CA PRO A 9 -14.61 -23.99 -24.83
C PRO A 9 -15.19 -22.57 -24.83
N SER A 10 -16.48 -22.44 -24.52
CA SER A 10 -17.13 -21.15 -24.37
C SER A 10 -16.38 -20.28 -23.34
N PRO A 11 -16.28 -18.95 -23.56
CA PRO A 11 -15.62 -18.04 -22.62
C PRO A 11 -16.22 -18.20 -21.22
N VAL A 12 -15.36 -18.43 -20.22
CA VAL A 12 -15.76 -18.47 -18.81
C VAL A 12 -15.63 -17.06 -18.26
N ASP A 13 -16.71 -16.55 -17.66
CA ASP A 13 -16.71 -15.25 -16.99
C ASP A 13 -16.14 -15.42 -15.57
N VAL A 14 -14.88 -15.02 -15.40
CA VAL A 14 -14.17 -15.09 -14.11
C VAL A 14 -14.49 -13.84 -13.29
N ASN A 15 -15.49 -13.96 -12.41
CA ASN A 15 -15.81 -12.94 -11.42
C ASN A 15 -14.87 -13.07 -10.21
N PHE A 16 -13.78 -12.30 -10.21
CA PHE A 16 -12.91 -12.20 -9.04
C PHE A 16 -13.65 -11.51 -7.89
N ARG A 17 -13.83 -12.22 -6.77
CA ARG A 17 -14.41 -11.66 -5.54
C ARG A 17 -13.28 -11.41 -4.54
N MET A 18 -13.16 -10.16 -4.08
CA MET A 18 -12.08 -9.76 -3.17
C MET A 18 -12.34 -10.28 -1.75
N ALA A 19 -11.35 -10.91 -1.13
CA ALA A 19 -11.33 -11.13 0.31
C ALA A 19 -10.79 -9.87 0.99
N TYR A 20 -11.50 -9.35 1.97
CA TYR A 20 -11.07 -8.17 2.72
C TYR A 20 -10.40 -8.62 4.00
N VAL A 21 -9.20 -8.09 4.25
CA VAL A 21 -8.46 -8.27 5.50
C VAL A 21 -8.09 -6.88 5.97
N GLY A 22 -8.17 -6.62 7.27
CA GLY A 22 -7.75 -5.37 7.88
C GLY A 22 -7.16 -5.60 9.26
N THR A 23 -6.23 -4.74 9.69
CA THR A 23 -5.67 -4.80 11.04
C THR A 23 -5.91 -3.50 11.78
N VAL A 24 -6.10 -3.55 13.09
CA VAL A 24 -6.07 -2.36 13.95
C VAL A 24 -5.02 -2.62 15.01
N SER A 25 -4.03 -1.74 15.07
CA SER A 25 -2.97 -1.79 16.07
C SER A 25 -3.02 -0.56 16.95
N LEU A 26 -2.91 -0.75 18.27
CA LEU A 26 -2.62 0.33 19.20
C LEU A 26 -1.14 0.24 19.54
N THR A 27 -0.44 1.36 19.40
CA THR A 27 0.98 1.47 19.70
C THR A 27 1.22 2.38 20.87
N ASP A 28 2.37 2.22 21.51
CA ASP A 28 2.87 3.21 22.45
C ASP A 28 3.54 4.41 21.73
N GLN A 29 4.13 5.32 22.52
CA GLN A 29 4.81 6.51 22.03
C GLN A 29 6.10 6.24 21.23
N TYR A 30 6.63 5.01 21.29
CA TYR A 30 7.80 4.56 20.53
C TYR A 30 7.39 3.80 19.27
N GLY A 31 6.08 3.63 19.04
CA GLY A 31 5.53 2.87 17.91
C GLY A 31 5.41 1.38 18.18
N GLU A 32 5.75 0.90 19.38
CA GLU A 32 5.70 -0.52 19.72
C GLU A 32 4.24 -0.97 19.90
N GLY A 33 3.88 -2.09 19.27
CA GLY A 33 2.51 -2.60 19.26
C GLY A 33 2.09 -3.15 20.63
N LEU A 34 1.12 -2.50 21.26
CA LEU A 34 0.51 -2.95 22.52
C LEU A 34 -0.57 -4.01 22.27
N VAL A 35 -1.35 -3.84 21.21
CA VAL A 35 -2.35 -4.80 20.76
C VAL A 35 -2.55 -4.67 19.26
N THR A 36 -2.66 -5.81 18.58
CA THR A 36 -3.06 -5.88 17.17
C THR A 36 -4.24 -6.82 17.04
N ARG A 37 -5.30 -6.34 16.40
CA ARG A 37 -6.49 -7.13 16.06
C ARG A 37 -6.59 -7.26 14.55
N ARG A 38 -6.97 -8.44 14.10
CA ARG A 38 -7.12 -8.76 12.68
C ARG A 38 -8.57 -9.03 12.38
N TYR A 39 -9.04 -8.42 11.32
CA TYR A 39 -10.39 -8.50 10.79
C TYR A 39 -10.29 -9.11 9.41
N ALA A 40 -11.13 -10.09 9.12
CA ALA A 40 -11.20 -10.70 7.81
C ALA A 40 -12.65 -11.00 7.49
N ALA A 41 -13.01 -10.79 6.23
CA ALA A 41 -14.27 -11.20 5.65
C ALA A 41 -13.99 -12.09 4.44
N THR A 42 -14.79 -13.14 4.32
CA THR A 42 -14.84 -13.95 3.12
C THR A 42 -15.32 -13.11 1.94
N PRO A 43 -15.07 -13.53 0.69
CA PRO A 43 -15.51 -12.79 -0.49
C PRO A 43 -17.03 -12.61 -0.62
N SER A 44 -17.82 -13.35 0.17
CA SER A 44 -19.29 -13.22 0.25
C SER A 44 -19.78 -12.19 1.25
N GLU A 45 -18.97 -11.84 2.25
CA GLU A 45 -19.35 -10.95 3.37
C GLU A 45 -19.06 -9.47 3.06
N GLY A 46 -18.15 -9.20 2.12
CA GLY A 46 -17.84 -7.83 1.66
C GLY A 46 -16.98 -7.02 2.64
N ALA A 47 -16.67 -5.78 2.28
CA ALA A 47 -15.77 -4.92 3.05
C ALA A 47 -16.40 -4.38 4.35
N ASP A 48 -17.73 -4.26 4.37
CA ASP A 48 -18.46 -3.53 5.41
C ASP A 48 -18.31 -4.18 6.78
N ASP A 49 -18.35 -5.50 6.88
CA ASP A 49 -18.20 -6.22 8.15
C ASP A 49 -16.79 -6.05 8.75
N VAL A 50 -15.76 -6.10 7.90
CA VAL A 50 -14.36 -5.84 8.29
C VAL A 50 -14.23 -4.40 8.79
N LEU A 51 -14.73 -3.44 8.02
CA LEU A 51 -14.67 -2.03 8.38
C LEU A 51 -15.46 -1.74 9.66
N HIS A 52 -16.63 -2.36 9.85
CA HIS A 52 -17.45 -2.17 11.03
C HIS A 52 -16.70 -2.60 12.29
N GLY A 53 -16.12 -3.80 12.29
CA GLY A 53 -15.32 -4.31 13.41
C GLY A 53 -14.12 -3.41 13.72
N MET A 54 -13.35 -3.04 12.69
CA MET A 54 -12.21 -2.15 12.84
C MET A 54 -12.60 -0.79 13.42
N MET A 55 -13.64 -0.17 12.88
CA MET A 55 -14.08 1.15 13.32
C MET A 55 -14.69 1.13 14.73
N ALA A 56 -15.28 0.01 15.16
CA ALA A 56 -15.74 -0.13 16.53
C ALA A 56 -14.58 -0.03 17.53
N ASP A 57 -13.44 -0.66 17.21
CA ASP A 57 -12.23 -0.58 18.03
C ASP A 57 -11.57 0.79 17.99
N VAL A 58 -11.40 1.38 16.80
CA VAL A 58 -10.85 2.73 16.65
C VAL A 58 -11.68 3.75 17.43
N ARG A 59 -13.01 3.71 17.26
CA ARG A 59 -13.94 4.60 17.98
C ARG A 59 -13.84 4.42 19.50
N ASN A 60 -13.78 3.18 19.98
CA ASN A 60 -13.64 2.91 21.41
C ASN A 60 -12.31 3.44 21.96
N ALA A 61 -11.20 3.29 21.21
CA ALA A 61 -9.89 3.82 21.60
C ALA A 61 -9.90 5.35 21.67
N VAL A 62 -10.39 6.03 20.64
CA VAL A 62 -10.48 7.50 20.59
C VAL A 62 -11.41 8.06 21.68
N ARG A 63 -12.52 7.37 21.98
CA ARG A 63 -13.41 7.79 23.08
C ARG A 63 -12.75 7.72 24.45
N ARG A 64 -11.87 6.73 24.67
CA ARG A 64 -11.13 6.58 25.94
C ARG A 64 -9.97 7.57 26.04
N ASN A 65 -9.35 7.91 24.92
CA ASN A 65 -8.30 8.91 24.87
C ASN A 65 -8.47 9.81 23.62
N PRO A 66 -9.11 10.98 23.76
CA PRO A 66 -9.32 11.91 22.64
C PRO A 66 -8.03 12.50 22.05
N GLN A 67 -6.89 12.38 22.76
CA GLN A 67 -5.59 12.82 22.25
C GLN A 67 -4.89 11.75 21.40
N LEU A 68 -5.45 10.54 21.32
CA LEU A 68 -4.90 9.45 20.52
C LEU A 68 -4.88 9.86 19.04
N ARG A 69 -3.70 9.75 18.42
CA ARG A 69 -3.55 9.99 16.99
C ARG A 69 -3.93 8.74 16.22
N VAL A 70 -4.76 8.91 15.19
CA VAL A 70 -5.16 7.82 14.31
C VAL A 70 -4.36 7.92 13.02
N GLY A 71 -3.79 6.80 12.59
CA GLY A 71 -3.09 6.68 11.33
C GLY A 71 -3.68 5.54 10.48
N VAL A 72 -3.70 5.74 9.16
CA VAL A 72 -4.05 4.72 8.17
C VAL A 72 -2.85 4.45 7.27
N VAL A 73 -2.46 3.18 7.15
CA VAL A 73 -1.46 2.70 6.18
C VAL A 73 -2.15 1.87 5.11
N GLN A 74 -1.81 2.09 3.84
CA GLN A 74 -2.40 1.37 2.72
C GLN A 74 -1.46 1.32 1.52
N ASP A 75 -1.71 0.38 0.60
CA ASP A 75 -0.88 0.15 -0.60
C ASP A 75 -1.06 1.22 -1.70
N GLY A 76 -1.99 2.16 -1.52
CA GLY A 76 -2.29 3.22 -2.49
C GLY A 76 -3.56 2.98 -3.32
N ALA A 77 -4.31 1.89 -3.10
CA ALA A 77 -5.56 1.63 -3.82
C ALA A 77 -6.62 2.72 -3.53
N ARG A 78 -6.99 3.50 -4.55
CA ARG A 78 -7.92 4.63 -4.43
C ARG A 78 -9.30 4.25 -3.87
N GLU A 79 -9.82 3.10 -4.29
CA GLU A 79 -11.10 2.58 -3.78
C GLU A 79 -11.02 2.32 -2.28
N MET A 80 -9.93 1.70 -1.81
CA MET A 80 -9.73 1.39 -0.40
C MET A 80 -9.59 2.65 0.45
N TRP A 81 -8.88 3.67 -0.05
CA TRP A 81 -8.83 4.98 0.62
C TRP A 81 -10.23 5.57 0.83
N ASN A 82 -11.09 5.51 -0.18
CA ASN A 82 -12.45 6.06 -0.06
C ASN A 82 -13.29 5.29 0.97
N LEU A 83 -13.18 3.96 0.99
CA LEU A 83 -13.86 3.11 1.97
C LEU A 83 -13.41 3.43 3.40
N VAL A 84 -12.10 3.45 3.66
CA VAL A 84 -11.56 3.69 5.01
C VAL A 84 -11.86 5.12 5.47
N ARG A 85 -11.71 6.13 4.60
CA ARG A 85 -12.07 7.53 4.93
C ARG A 85 -13.54 7.67 5.26
N SER A 86 -14.43 7.02 4.51
CA SER A 86 -15.87 7.01 4.79
C SER A 86 -16.15 6.40 6.16
N ALA A 87 -15.53 5.24 6.44
CA ALA A 87 -15.69 4.53 7.71
C ALA A 87 -15.17 5.33 8.91
N LEU A 88 -14.02 6.00 8.79
CA LEU A 88 -13.46 6.89 9.84
C LEU A 88 -14.37 8.08 10.14
N LYS A 89 -14.95 8.71 9.11
CA LYS A 89 -15.93 9.80 9.27
C LYS A 89 -17.17 9.32 10.00
N GLN A 90 -17.72 8.17 9.62
CA GLN A 90 -18.88 7.56 10.29
C GLN A 90 -18.56 7.18 11.75
N ALA A 91 -17.32 6.80 12.03
CA ALA A 91 -16.83 6.53 13.38
C ALA A 91 -16.58 7.79 14.24
N ALA A 92 -16.81 8.98 13.69
CA ALA A 92 -16.55 10.28 14.32
C ALA A 92 -15.08 10.48 14.73
N VAL A 93 -14.14 9.95 13.94
CA VAL A 93 -12.70 10.22 14.11
C VAL A 93 -12.40 11.59 13.50
N PRO A 94 -12.00 12.59 14.30
CA PRO A 94 -11.94 13.98 13.82
C PRO A 94 -10.77 14.24 12.87
N HIS A 95 -9.64 13.58 13.11
CA HIS A 95 -8.41 13.74 12.34
C HIS A 95 -7.69 12.40 12.24
N TRP A 96 -7.10 12.13 11.09
CA TRP A 96 -6.21 10.98 10.88
C TRP A 96 -5.07 11.36 9.95
N LEU A 97 -4.00 10.59 10.01
CA LEU A 97 -2.87 10.65 9.09
C LEU A 97 -2.96 9.49 8.10
N GLU A 98 -2.45 9.69 6.89
CA GLU A 98 -2.40 8.67 5.84
C GLU A 98 -0.96 8.44 5.41
N ALA A 99 -0.58 7.18 5.26
CA ALA A 99 0.73 6.77 4.82
C ALA A 99 0.65 5.61 3.82
N ILE A 100 1.61 5.54 2.91
CA ILE A 100 1.77 4.38 2.02
C ILE A 100 2.47 3.26 2.76
N ASP A 101 2.01 2.03 2.53
CA ASP A 101 2.66 0.83 3.02
C ASP A 101 4.08 0.70 2.44
N ARG A 102 5.06 0.73 3.35
CA ARG A 102 6.49 0.71 3.00
C ARG A 102 6.92 -0.56 2.27
N TYR A 103 6.30 -1.70 2.59
CA TYR A 103 6.58 -2.96 1.91
C TYR A 103 6.20 -2.89 0.43
N HIS A 104 4.98 -2.46 0.11
CA HIS A 104 4.52 -2.32 -1.28
C HIS A 104 5.30 -1.24 -2.04
N LEU A 105 5.65 -0.13 -1.38
CA LEU A 105 6.54 0.88 -1.98
C LEU A 105 7.90 0.27 -2.34
N ASN A 106 8.52 -0.49 -1.44
CA ASN A 106 9.81 -1.13 -1.70
C ASN A 106 9.74 -2.15 -2.85
N GLU A 107 8.65 -2.91 -2.98
CA GLU A 107 8.45 -3.79 -4.13
C GLU A 107 8.42 -3.01 -5.45
N ARG A 108 7.73 -1.87 -5.48
CA ARG A 108 7.69 -0.97 -6.63
C ARG A 108 9.07 -0.41 -6.95
N LEU A 109 9.78 0.11 -5.96
CA LEU A 109 11.13 0.65 -6.12
C LEU A 109 12.13 -0.43 -6.57
N GLY A 110 11.99 -1.66 -6.07
CA GLY A 110 12.79 -2.81 -6.52
C GLY A 110 12.58 -3.13 -8.00
N LYS A 111 11.35 -3.06 -8.51
CA LYS A 111 11.06 -3.22 -9.95
C LYS A 111 11.73 -2.12 -10.78
N VAL A 112 11.70 -0.88 -10.29
CA VAL A 112 12.34 0.25 -10.97
C VAL A 112 13.86 0.11 -11.00
N LEU A 113 14.49 -0.27 -9.88
CA LEU A 113 15.94 -0.49 -9.80
C LEU A 113 16.44 -1.59 -10.74
N ARG A 114 15.63 -2.62 -11.01
CA ARG A 114 15.98 -3.63 -12.03
C ARG A 114 16.17 -3.05 -13.43
N ILE A 115 15.58 -1.88 -13.70
CA ILE A 115 15.62 -1.20 -14.99
C ILE A 115 16.68 -0.10 -15.00
N ILE A 116 16.71 0.74 -13.96
CA ILE A 116 17.56 1.96 -13.96
C ILE A 116 18.97 1.74 -13.41
N GLU A 117 19.18 0.71 -12.58
CA GLU A 117 20.48 0.38 -12.01
C GLU A 117 21.08 -0.83 -12.77
N PRO A 118 22.07 -0.61 -13.65
CA PRO A 118 22.66 -1.65 -14.48
C PRO A 118 23.44 -2.69 -13.67
N ASN A 119 24.04 -2.31 -12.52
CA ASN A 119 24.79 -3.22 -11.67
C ASN A 119 23.84 -3.99 -10.73
N PRO A 120 23.65 -5.31 -10.90
CA PRO A 120 22.76 -6.09 -10.05
C PRO A 120 23.15 -6.05 -8.57
N ASP A 121 24.45 -5.97 -8.26
CA ASP A 121 24.97 -5.96 -6.89
C ASP A 121 24.69 -4.63 -6.16
N ALA A 122 24.45 -3.55 -6.92
CA ALA A 122 24.14 -2.23 -6.37
C ALA A 122 22.65 -2.04 -6.02
N ARG A 123 21.76 -2.85 -6.58
CA ARG A 123 20.29 -2.67 -6.44
C ARG A 123 19.81 -2.83 -5.01
N THR A 124 20.23 -3.89 -4.32
CA THR A 124 19.80 -4.15 -2.93
C THR A 124 20.35 -3.10 -1.95
N PRO A 125 21.66 -2.74 -2.00
CA PRO A 125 22.17 -1.61 -1.21
C PRO A 125 21.45 -0.29 -1.48
N GLN A 126 21.16 0.03 -2.75
CA GLN A 126 20.47 1.26 -3.11
C GLN A 126 19.03 1.28 -2.60
N LEU A 127 18.29 0.17 -2.74
CA LEU A 127 16.94 0.05 -2.19
C LEU A 127 16.93 0.22 -0.67
N ARG A 128 17.91 -0.35 0.03
CA ARG A 128 18.07 -0.17 1.48
C ARG A 128 18.38 1.28 1.84
N SER A 129 19.28 1.93 1.11
CA SER A 129 19.58 3.36 1.33
C SER A 129 18.33 4.21 1.21
N TRP A 130 17.54 4.01 0.14
CA TRP A 130 16.28 4.73 -0.03
C TRP A 130 15.27 4.43 1.06
N HIS A 131 15.15 3.17 1.48
CA HIS A 131 14.29 2.80 2.60
C HIS A 131 14.64 3.57 3.87
N ASP A 132 15.92 3.60 4.24
CA ASP A 132 16.37 4.24 5.48
C ASP A 132 16.33 5.79 5.38
N GLU A 133 16.62 6.35 4.20
CA GLU A 133 16.50 7.78 3.93
C GLU A 133 15.04 8.27 4.00
N LEU A 134 14.07 7.46 3.59
CA LEU A 134 12.65 7.83 3.64
C LEU A 134 12.12 8.01 5.08
N ASP A 135 12.77 7.42 6.08
CA ASP A 135 12.43 7.61 7.50
C ASP A 135 12.91 8.97 8.05
N THR A 136 13.90 9.58 7.39
CA THR A 136 14.67 10.71 7.95
C THR A 136 14.66 11.96 7.08
N ASP A 137 14.36 11.83 5.80
CA ASP A 137 14.42 12.92 4.82
C ASP A 137 13.22 12.86 3.85
N ASP A 138 12.29 13.79 4.03
CA ASP A 138 11.09 13.91 3.21
C ASP A 138 11.39 14.21 1.73
N SER A 139 12.58 14.75 1.41
CA SER A 139 13.00 15.02 0.02
C SER A 139 13.53 13.79 -0.71
N THR A 140 13.71 12.66 -0.01
CA THR A 140 14.18 11.41 -0.59
C THR A 140 13.27 10.95 -1.73
N ILE A 141 11.94 11.03 -1.55
CA ILE A 141 11.01 10.58 -2.56
C ILE A 141 11.07 11.42 -3.84
N ASP A 142 11.36 12.72 -3.72
CA ASP A 142 11.55 13.61 -4.88
C ASP A 142 12.83 13.27 -5.65
N ARG A 143 13.92 12.96 -4.95
CA ARG A 143 15.16 12.48 -5.58
C ARG A 143 14.93 11.16 -6.31
N VAL A 144 14.22 10.22 -5.68
CA VAL A 144 13.87 8.94 -6.29
C VAL A 144 13.03 9.19 -7.54
N GLU A 145 11.96 9.98 -7.48
CA GLU A 145 11.12 10.28 -8.64
C GLU A 145 11.93 10.91 -9.79
N ALA A 146 12.85 11.84 -9.50
CA ALA A 146 13.72 12.44 -10.51
C ALA A 146 14.63 11.41 -11.20
N LEU A 147 15.14 10.42 -10.47
CA LEU A 147 15.91 9.31 -11.05
C LEU A 147 15.04 8.44 -11.97
N ILE A 148 13.81 8.14 -11.56
CA ILE A 148 12.86 7.37 -12.37
C ILE A 148 12.53 8.13 -13.67
N ASN A 149 12.22 9.41 -13.57
CA ASN A 149 11.94 10.27 -14.73
C ASN A 149 13.13 10.36 -15.69
N SER A 150 14.34 10.42 -15.15
CA SER A 150 15.57 10.36 -15.96
C SER A 150 15.75 8.99 -16.62
N GLY A 151 15.32 7.92 -15.96
CA GLY A 151 15.26 6.56 -16.53
C GLY A 151 14.25 6.45 -17.67
N ILE A 152 13.06 7.05 -17.54
CA ILE A 152 12.03 7.10 -18.58
C ILE A 152 12.58 7.71 -19.87
N GLN A 153 13.30 8.84 -19.77
CA GLN A 153 13.89 9.52 -20.94
C GLN A 153 14.94 8.66 -21.68
N ARG A 154 15.66 7.82 -20.94
CA ARG A 154 16.74 6.96 -21.45
C ARG A 154 16.26 5.58 -21.89
N CYS A 155 15.10 5.14 -21.42
CA CYS A 155 14.56 3.82 -21.71
C CYS A 155 14.21 3.67 -23.21
N ARG A 156 14.47 2.49 -23.76
CA ARG A 156 14.19 2.14 -25.17
C ARG A 156 13.29 0.93 -25.31
N ARG A 157 13.27 0.05 -24.31
CA ARG A 157 12.41 -1.14 -24.29
C ARG A 157 11.02 -0.73 -23.82
N LYS A 158 10.00 -1.07 -24.61
CA LYS A 158 8.61 -0.68 -24.36
C LYS A 158 8.09 -1.20 -23.02
N ASP A 159 8.40 -2.45 -22.69
CA ASP A 159 7.92 -3.07 -21.44
C ASP A 159 8.56 -2.42 -20.21
N ASP A 160 9.88 -2.18 -20.26
CA ASP A 160 10.60 -1.47 -19.19
C ASP A 160 10.08 -0.02 -19.04
N LEU A 161 9.80 0.66 -20.16
CA LEU A 161 9.23 2.01 -20.15
C LEU A 161 7.85 2.05 -19.47
N ALA A 162 6.98 1.07 -19.75
CA ALA A 162 5.67 0.97 -19.12
C ALA A 162 5.78 0.81 -17.59
N VAL A 163 6.71 -0.04 -17.12
CA VAL A 163 6.97 -0.22 -15.68
C VAL A 163 7.45 1.09 -15.05
N LEU A 164 8.36 1.83 -15.69
CA LEU A 164 8.83 3.10 -15.15
C LEU A 164 7.72 4.15 -15.08
N GLN A 165 6.89 4.26 -16.13
CA GLN A 165 5.79 5.22 -16.19
C GLN A 165 4.70 4.93 -15.15
N GLU A 166 4.34 3.65 -14.96
CA GLU A 166 3.38 3.24 -13.94
C GLU A 166 3.87 3.63 -12.54
N ASN A 167 5.13 3.34 -12.21
CA ASN A 167 5.68 3.61 -10.89
C ASN A 167 5.95 5.11 -10.66
N ALA A 168 6.34 5.86 -11.69
CA ALA A 168 6.41 7.32 -11.62
C ALA A 168 5.03 7.93 -11.32
N THR A 169 3.98 7.47 -12.00
CA THR A 169 2.60 7.90 -11.74
C THR A 169 2.16 7.56 -10.32
N PHE A 170 2.45 6.35 -9.85
CA PHE A 170 2.15 5.92 -8.48
C PHE A 170 2.83 6.84 -7.45
N ILE A 171 4.13 7.10 -7.60
CA ILE A 171 4.88 7.96 -6.68
C ILE A 171 4.31 9.38 -6.71
N SER A 172 4.12 9.96 -7.90
CA SER A 172 3.60 11.32 -8.06
C SER A 172 2.25 11.51 -7.37
N ASN A 173 1.34 10.53 -7.50
CA ASN A 173 0.01 10.57 -6.88
C ASN A 173 0.02 10.39 -5.35
N ASN A 174 1.11 9.90 -4.77
CA ASN A 174 1.17 9.51 -3.36
C ASN A 174 2.35 10.15 -2.59
N LYS A 175 3.04 11.14 -3.16
CA LYS A 175 4.21 11.78 -2.52
C LYS A 175 3.91 12.26 -1.10
N ASP A 176 2.76 12.89 -0.91
CA ASP A 176 2.25 13.39 0.37
C ASP A 176 2.12 12.28 1.44
N ARG A 177 1.84 11.05 0.99
CA ARG A 177 1.68 9.86 1.85
C ARG A 177 2.95 9.02 1.97
N ILE A 178 4.00 9.32 1.21
CA ILE A 178 5.30 8.61 1.24
C ILE A 178 6.33 9.41 2.05
N ALA A 179 6.31 10.74 1.94
CA ALA A 179 7.18 11.65 2.67
C ALA A 179 6.71 11.78 4.13
N THR A 180 6.92 10.71 4.90
CA THR A 180 6.35 10.55 6.24
C THR A 180 7.41 10.44 7.32
N SER A 181 8.55 11.15 7.22
CA SER A 181 9.58 11.16 8.26
C SER A 181 9.04 11.58 9.64
N HIS A 182 7.88 12.26 9.66
CA HIS A 182 7.09 12.62 10.83
C HIS A 182 5.97 11.62 11.21
N CYS A 183 5.45 10.81 10.28
CA CYS A 183 4.34 9.89 10.53
C CYS A 183 4.82 8.56 11.13
N GLU A 184 5.95 8.03 10.65
CA GLU A 184 6.50 6.74 11.10
C GLU A 184 7.08 6.80 12.51
N ARG A 185 7.68 7.93 12.92
CA ARG A 185 8.26 8.09 14.27
C ARG A 185 7.26 8.17 15.42
N GLN A 186 5.98 8.44 15.15
CA GLN A 186 4.97 8.62 16.20
C GLN A 186 3.74 7.71 16.10
N ALA A 187 3.54 7.02 14.96
CA ALA A 187 2.34 6.22 14.75
C ALA A 187 2.55 4.85 14.07
N PHE A 188 3.73 4.52 13.53
CA PHE A 188 3.83 3.36 12.64
C PHE A 188 5.13 2.56 12.77
N ARG A 189 5.15 1.62 13.73
CA ARG A 189 5.77 0.30 13.49
C ARG A 189 4.74 -0.82 13.33
N SER A 190 3.45 -0.50 13.28
CA SER A 190 2.41 -1.49 12.99
C SER A 190 1.21 -0.83 12.32
N GLY A 191 1.19 -0.90 10.98
CA GLY A 191 0.10 -0.40 10.16
C GLY A 191 -1.20 -1.18 10.35
N VAL A 192 -2.30 -0.49 10.10
CA VAL A 192 -3.48 -1.10 9.48
C VAL A 192 -3.01 -1.62 8.12
N ALA A 193 -2.96 -2.93 7.91
CA ALA A 193 -2.73 -3.53 6.61
C ALA A 193 -4.08 -4.04 6.09
N LEU A 194 -4.55 -3.47 4.98
CA LEU A 194 -5.66 -4.01 4.18
C LEU A 194 -5.23 -4.27 2.73
N PRO A 195 -6.09 -4.93 1.94
CA PRO A 195 -5.90 -6.24 1.32
C PRO A 195 -4.79 -6.28 0.26
N ARG A 196 -4.24 -7.49 0.03
CA ARG A 196 -3.38 -7.75 -1.13
C ARG A 196 -4.22 -7.80 -2.41
N GLY A 197 -3.65 -7.31 -3.51
CA GLY A 197 -4.12 -7.64 -4.86
C GLY A 197 -4.15 -9.15 -5.11
N PRO A 198 -4.71 -9.60 -6.26
CA PRO A 198 -4.97 -11.02 -6.52
C PRO A 198 -3.71 -11.85 -6.29
N VAL A 199 -3.85 -12.93 -5.51
CA VAL A 199 -2.83 -13.96 -5.35
C VAL A 199 -3.04 -14.94 -6.49
N ASP A 200 -2.08 -15.02 -7.40
CA ASP A 200 -2.06 -16.06 -8.43
C ASP A 200 -2.03 -17.45 -7.75
N THR A 201 -3.05 -18.26 -8.02
CA THR A 201 -3.07 -19.71 -7.80
C THR A 201 -3.18 -20.42 -9.12
#